data_AF-A0A090CPN0-F1
#
_entry.id   AF-A0A090CPN0-F1
#
_cell.length_a   1.000
_cell.length_b   1.000
_cell.length_c   1.000
_cell.angle_alpha   90.00
_cell.angle_beta   90.00
_cell.angle_gamma   90.00
#
_symmetry.space_group_name_H-M   'P 1'
#
loop_
_entity.id
_entity.type
_entity.pdbx_description
1 polymer ?
#
loop_
_entity_poly.entity_id
_entity_poly.type
_entity_poly.pdbx_seq_one_letter_code
_entity_poly.pdbx_strand_id
1 'polypeptide(L)'
;MAPYLWTLQFTHLFPEHCFVLDDGSGRAVGYVIGTPDVFALEEMYPRYVEEVLGSEQGRRDVPPPEQMERLEEWWVGGGEGGKRVNERCLAQTAYNVKWLVLEGVEGKRELVEGWRGMLHIDLLEGWQRRGFGREMIRRFVEGVEGVKGGEKGYDYGRGIQLGVAGENKGVVRFYEGVGFRVYPGGEKEGNVWMVRDL
;
A
#
# COMPACT_ATOMS: atom_id res chain seq x y z
N MET A 1 7.18 -10.89 6.99
CA MET A 1 6.08 -10.71 6.03
C MET A 1 5.68 -9.25 5.79
N ALA A 2 5.23 -8.49 6.81
CA ALA A 2 4.62 -7.17 6.58
C ALA A 2 5.40 -6.19 5.66
N PRO A 3 6.73 -6.03 5.76
CA PRO A 3 7.48 -5.16 4.83
C PRO A 3 7.38 -5.60 3.36
N TYR A 4 7.23 -6.90 3.09
CA TYR A 4 7.09 -7.42 1.72
C TYR A 4 5.72 -7.14 1.10
N LEU A 5 4.72 -6.86 1.92
CA LEU A 5 3.36 -6.53 1.45
C LEU A 5 3.16 -5.03 1.36
N TRP A 6 3.70 -4.26 2.31
CA TRP A 6 3.28 -2.88 2.51
C TRP A 6 4.39 -1.85 2.28
N THR A 7 5.66 -2.26 2.11
CA THR A 7 6.76 -1.30 2.02
C THR A 7 7.73 -1.53 0.86
N LEU A 8 8.32 -2.72 0.76
CA LEU A 8 9.53 -2.93 -0.03
C LEU A 8 9.30 -2.76 -1.54
N GLN A 9 8.11 -3.09 -2.04
CA GLN A 9 7.76 -2.90 -3.44
C GLN A 9 7.81 -1.43 -3.85
N PHE A 10 7.40 -0.51 -2.96
CA PHE A 10 7.42 0.92 -3.24
C PHE A 10 8.84 1.47 -3.17
N THR A 11 9.59 1.14 -2.12
CA THR A 11 10.96 1.64 -1.95
C THR A 11 11.92 1.08 -3.01
N HIS A 12 11.62 -0.09 -3.56
CA HIS A 12 12.43 -0.73 -4.59
C HIS A 12 12.11 -0.23 -6.00
N LEU A 13 10.82 -0.12 -6.34
CA LEU A 13 10.39 0.23 -7.71
C LEU A 13 10.17 1.74 -7.90
N PHE A 14 9.78 2.45 -6.84
CA PHE A 14 9.42 3.88 -6.87
C PHE A 14 10.14 4.69 -5.76
N PRO A 15 11.48 4.58 -5.61
CA PRO A 15 12.20 5.27 -4.54
C PRO A 15 12.02 6.79 -4.58
N GLU A 16 11.82 7.38 -5.76
CA GLU A 16 11.58 8.83 -5.95
C GLU A 16 10.26 9.32 -5.31
N HIS A 17 9.32 8.40 -5.03
CA HIS A 17 8.04 8.68 -4.39
C HIS A 17 8.00 8.21 -2.92
N CYS A 18 9.16 7.88 -2.34
CA CYS A 18 9.30 7.39 -0.99
C CYS A 18 10.06 8.40 -0.13
N PHE A 19 9.45 8.84 0.98
CA PHE A 19 10.01 9.84 1.88
C PHE A 19 9.99 9.35 3.33
N VAL A 20 10.99 9.74 4.09
CA VAL A 20 11.08 9.46 5.53
C VAL A 20 10.99 10.76 6.33
N LEU A 21 10.47 10.65 7.55
CA LEU A 21 10.60 11.70 8.56
C LEU A 21 11.90 11.47 9.32
N ASP A 22 12.83 12.40 9.21
CA ASP A 22 14.07 12.41 9.99
C ASP A 22 13.84 13.10 11.35
N ASP A 23 14.40 12.57 12.43
CA ASP A 23 14.31 13.18 13.76
C ASP A 23 15.26 14.36 14.01
N GLY A 24 16.06 14.71 13.02
CA GLY A 24 17.12 15.72 13.07
C GLY A 24 18.51 15.12 13.37
N SER A 25 18.60 13.82 13.63
CA SER A 25 19.86 13.11 13.89
C SER A 25 20.28 12.14 12.77
N GLY A 26 19.51 12.06 11.68
CA GLY A 26 19.72 11.08 10.61
C GLY A 26 18.91 9.80 10.78
N ARG A 27 18.03 9.71 11.79
CA ARG A 27 17.21 8.52 12.04
C ARG A 27 15.80 8.71 11.48
N ALA A 28 15.36 7.75 10.67
CA ALA A 28 13.97 7.67 10.23
C ALA A 28 13.04 7.28 11.37
N VAL A 29 11.99 8.09 11.59
CA VAL A 29 10.97 7.93 12.65
C VAL A 29 9.54 7.87 12.10
N GLY A 30 9.41 7.87 10.78
CA GLY A 30 8.18 7.64 10.03
C GLY A 30 8.47 7.60 8.54
N TYR A 31 7.51 7.13 7.76
CA TYR A 31 7.60 7.11 6.30
C TYR A 31 6.28 7.47 5.64
N VAL A 32 6.35 7.96 4.40
CA VAL A 32 5.28 7.95 3.42
C VAL A 32 5.87 7.41 2.13
N ILE A 33 5.31 6.32 1.64
CA ILE A 33 5.82 5.57 0.49
C ILE A 33 4.66 5.20 -0.40
N GLY A 34 4.92 4.94 -1.67
CA GLY A 34 3.84 4.63 -2.60
C GLY A 34 4.27 4.58 -4.05
N THR A 35 3.26 4.55 -4.92
CA THR A 35 3.40 4.67 -6.37
C THR A 35 2.49 5.78 -6.87
N PRO A 36 2.91 6.57 -7.89
CA PRO A 36 2.02 7.50 -8.56
C PRO A 36 0.98 6.78 -9.44
N ASP A 37 1.24 5.54 -9.83
CA ASP A 37 0.40 4.75 -10.74
C ASP A 37 0.50 3.25 -10.41
N VAL A 38 -0.61 2.65 -9.99
CA VAL A 38 -0.69 1.22 -9.65
C VAL A 38 -0.60 0.30 -10.88
N PHE A 39 -0.85 0.78 -12.10
CA PHE A 39 -0.63 -0.01 -13.32
C PHE A 39 0.85 -0.01 -13.72
N ALA A 40 1.56 1.08 -13.50
CA ALA A 40 3.02 1.08 -13.59
C ALA A 40 3.65 0.16 -12.53
N LEU A 41 3.05 0.10 -11.32
CA LEU A 41 3.45 -0.88 -10.29
C LEU A 41 3.23 -2.31 -10.79
N GLU A 42 2.11 -2.59 -11.46
CA GLU A 42 1.84 -3.91 -12.05
C GLU A 42 2.91 -4.32 -13.06
N GLU A 43 3.19 -3.43 -14.01
CA GLU A 43 4.18 -3.66 -15.08
C GLU A 43 5.57 -3.94 -14.51
N MET A 44 5.95 -3.21 -13.46
CA MET A 44 7.26 -3.31 -12.82
C MET A 44 7.35 -4.41 -11.76
N TYR A 45 6.23 -4.99 -11.34
CA TYR A 45 6.18 -5.96 -10.25
C TYR A 45 7.02 -7.23 -10.46
N PRO A 46 7.16 -7.79 -11.68
CA PRO A 46 8.04 -8.93 -11.92
C PRO A 46 9.48 -8.69 -11.45
N ARG A 47 9.98 -7.46 -11.59
CA ARG A 47 11.31 -7.08 -11.09
C ARG A 47 11.40 -7.11 -9.57
N TYR A 48 10.34 -6.69 -8.87
CA TYR A 48 10.27 -6.82 -7.40
C TYR A 48 10.26 -8.29 -6.97
N VAL A 49 9.50 -9.13 -7.68
CA VAL A 49 9.45 -10.57 -7.41
C VAL A 49 10.83 -11.20 -7.61
N GLU A 50 11.53 -10.87 -8.69
CA GLU A 50 12.87 -11.41 -8.98
C GLU A 50 13.92 -10.91 -7.99
N GLU A 51 14.05 -9.59 -7.83
CA GLU A 51 15.17 -8.98 -7.11
C GLU A 51 14.97 -9.04 -5.57
N VAL A 52 13.74 -8.94 -5.09
CA VAL A 52 13.45 -8.89 -3.64
C VAL A 52 12.95 -10.23 -3.12
N LEU A 53 11.82 -10.73 -3.61
CA LEU A 53 11.25 -12.01 -3.15
C LEU A 53 12.09 -13.21 -3.62
N GLY A 54 12.75 -13.10 -4.76
CA GLY A 54 13.67 -14.09 -5.33
C GLY A 54 15.07 -14.05 -4.73
N SER A 55 15.39 -13.09 -3.87
CA SER A 55 16.65 -13.10 -3.11
C SER A 55 16.69 -14.25 -2.10
N GLU A 56 17.88 -14.59 -1.60
CA GLU A 56 18.02 -15.58 -0.51
C GLU A 56 17.20 -15.19 0.72
N GLN A 57 17.28 -13.91 1.13
CA GLN A 57 16.51 -13.37 2.24
C GLN A 57 15.01 -13.40 1.95
N GLY A 58 14.60 -12.98 0.75
CA GLY A 58 13.20 -12.96 0.32
C GLY A 58 12.57 -14.34 0.39
N ARG A 59 13.21 -15.35 -0.21
CA ARG A 59 12.70 -16.74 -0.18
C ARG A 59 12.66 -17.34 1.22
N ARG A 60 13.54 -16.90 2.12
CA ARG A 60 13.52 -17.33 3.53
C ARG A 60 12.36 -16.71 4.30
N ASP A 61 12.13 -15.41 4.11
CA ASP A 61 11.14 -14.65 4.87
C ASP A 61 9.71 -14.79 4.32
N VAL A 62 9.61 -15.00 3.00
CA VAL A 62 8.38 -15.19 2.24
C VAL A 62 8.62 -16.31 1.22
N PRO A 63 8.42 -17.58 1.60
CA PRO A 63 8.58 -18.69 0.68
C PRO A 63 7.66 -18.54 -0.55
N PRO A 64 8.14 -18.91 -1.76
CA PRO A 64 7.30 -18.94 -2.95
C PRO A 64 6.02 -19.76 -2.71
N PRO A 65 4.84 -19.25 -3.13
CA PRO A 65 3.58 -19.97 -3.00
C PRO A 65 3.63 -21.33 -3.72
N GLU A 66 3.02 -22.34 -3.10
CA GLU A 66 2.88 -23.68 -3.70
C GLU A 66 2.02 -23.65 -4.98
N GLN A 67 1.11 -22.67 -5.09
CA GLN A 67 0.12 -22.53 -6.17
C GLN A 67 -0.29 -21.06 -6.33
N MET A 68 -0.67 -20.65 -7.54
CA MET A 68 -1.09 -19.28 -7.90
C MET A 68 -2.40 -19.24 -8.70
N GLU A 69 -3.13 -20.36 -8.76
CA GLU A 69 -4.39 -20.51 -9.50
C GLU A 69 -5.58 -19.92 -8.73
N ARG A 70 -5.51 -19.92 -7.39
CA ARG A 70 -6.58 -19.39 -6.52
C ARG A 70 -6.00 -18.76 -5.26
N LEU A 71 -6.49 -17.59 -4.89
CA LEU A 71 -6.15 -16.97 -3.61
C LEU A 71 -6.73 -17.80 -2.46
N GLU A 72 -5.88 -18.18 -1.50
CA GLU A 72 -6.29 -18.84 -0.27
C GLU A 72 -7.11 -17.91 0.64
N GLU A 73 -7.92 -18.48 1.52
CA GLU A 73 -8.71 -17.67 2.46
C GLU A 73 -7.81 -16.86 3.39
N TRP A 74 -8.18 -15.59 3.64
CA TRP A 74 -7.42 -14.69 4.50
C TRP A 74 -7.30 -15.20 5.95
N TRP A 75 -8.36 -15.83 6.45
CA TRP A 75 -8.42 -16.41 7.79
C TRP A 75 -8.38 -17.93 7.73
N VAL A 76 -7.54 -18.54 8.57
CA VAL A 76 -7.56 -19.98 8.84
C VAL A 76 -7.83 -20.25 10.30
N GLY A 77 -8.43 -21.42 10.58
CA GLY A 77 -8.92 -21.78 11.91
C GLY A 77 -10.34 -21.28 12.18
N GLY A 78 -10.83 -21.50 13.41
CA GLY A 78 -12.22 -21.21 13.78
C GLY A 78 -12.80 -22.05 14.92
N GLY A 79 -11.97 -22.59 15.81
CA GLY A 79 -12.37 -23.29 17.03
C GLY A 79 -11.94 -22.52 18.29
N GLU A 80 -11.67 -23.22 19.41
CA GLU A 80 -11.25 -22.61 20.69
C GLU A 80 -9.99 -21.71 20.59
N GLY A 81 -9.16 -21.89 19.56
CA GLY A 81 -7.95 -21.10 19.31
C GLY A 81 -8.12 -19.81 18.49
N GLY A 82 -9.35 -19.44 18.11
CA GLY A 82 -9.63 -18.25 17.31
C GLY A 82 -9.21 -18.35 15.84
N LYS A 83 -9.42 -17.25 15.10
CA LYS A 83 -8.97 -17.10 13.71
C LYS A 83 -7.57 -16.51 13.68
N ARG A 84 -6.72 -16.98 12.77
CA ARG A 84 -5.40 -16.39 12.49
C ARG A 84 -5.26 -16.08 11.01
N VAL A 85 -4.40 -15.14 10.67
CA VAL A 85 -4.10 -14.81 9.27
C VAL A 85 -3.43 -16.01 8.60
N ASN A 86 -3.83 -16.30 7.38
CA ASN A 86 -3.29 -17.40 6.58
C ASN A 86 -1.98 -16.99 5.91
N GLU A 87 -0.87 -17.59 6.33
CA GLU A 87 0.46 -17.31 5.77
C GLU A 87 0.56 -17.65 4.29
N ARG A 88 -0.19 -18.65 3.80
CA ARG A 88 -0.24 -18.99 2.37
C ARG A 88 -0.90 -17.87 1.57
N CYS A 89 -2.01 -17.33 2.07
CA CYS A 89 -2.66 -16.16 1.48
C CYS A 89 -1.70 -14.96 1.48
N LEU A 90 -1.00 -14.69 2.59
CA LEU A 90 -0.03 -13.58 2.65
C LEU A 90 1.11 -13.72 1.64
N ALA A 91 1.66 -14.93 1.50
CA ALA A 91 2.69 -15.19 0.50
C ALA A 91 2.13 -14.98 -0.92
N GLN A 92 0.96 -15.53 -1.24
CA GLN A 92 0.30 -15.32 -2.52
C GLN A 92 0.09 -13.84 -2.86
N THR A 93 -0.39 -13.06 -1.88
CA THR A 93 -0.56 -11.62 -2.02
C THR A 93 0.77 -10.91 -2.25
N ALA A 94 1.85 -11.30 -1.58
CA ALA A 94 3.18 -10.71 -1.79
C ALA A 94 3.74 -11.01 -3.20
N TYR A 95 3.45 -12.18 -3.77
CA TYR A 95 3.92 -12.57 -5.10
C TYR A 95 3.00 -12.09 -6.25
N ASN A 96 1.82 -11.56 -5.96
CA ASN A 96 0.86 -11.13 -6.98
C ASN A 96 0.22 -9.79 -6.64
N VAL A 97 0.73 -8.75 -7.30
CA VAL A 97 0.24 -7.36 -7.19
C VAL A 97 -1.24 -7.21 -7.49
N LYS A 98 -1.84 -8.09 -8.31
CA LYS A 98 -3.27 -8.05 -8.58
C LYS A 98 -4.05 -8.31 -7.30
N TRP A 99 -3.71 -9.36 -6.56
CA TRP A 99 -4.34 -9.65 -5.27
C TRP A 99 -3.93 -8.66 -4.17
N LEU A 100 -2.76 -8.03 -4.26
CA LEU A 100 -2.33 -7.02 -3.31
C LEU A 100 -3.04 -5.67 -3.49
N VAL A 101 -3.26 -5.23 -4.73
CA VAL A 101 -3.62 -3.85 -5.04
C VAL A 101 -4.80 -3.72 -6.01
N LEU A 102 -4.84 -4.50 -7.10
CA LEU A 102 -5.68 -4.17 -8.27
C LEU A 102 -7.04 -4.89 -8.28
N GLU A 103 -7.08 -6.09 -7.71
CA GLU A 103 -8.23 -6.98 -7.69
C GLU A 103 -8.65 -7.25 -6.24
N GLY A 104 -9.92 -7.61 -6.06
CA GLY A 104 -10.53 -7.77 -4.75
C GLY A 104 -12.03 -7.92 -4.87
N VAL A 105 -12.76 -7.43 -3.87
CA VAL A 105 -14.23 -7.38 -3.90
C VAL A 105 -14.75 -6.46 -5.00
N GLU A 106 -16.03 -6.62 -5.32
CA GLU A 106 -16.76 -5.76 -6.24
C GLU A 106 -16.51 -4.26 -5.95
N GLY A 107 -16.14 -3.51 -6.99
CA GLY A 107 -15.81 -2.08 -6.91
C GLY A 107 -14.31 -1.79 -6.81
N LYS A 108 -13.47 -2.78 -6.44
CA LYS A 108 -12.01 -2.58 -6.32
C LYS A 108 -11.37 -2.14 -7.64
N ARG A 109 -11.75 -2.79 -8.75
CA ARG A 109 -11.24 -2.45 -10.08
C ARG A 109 -11.57 -1.03 -10.50
N GLU A 110 -12.83 -0.61 -10.30
CA GLU A 110 -13.28 0.76 -10.59
C GLU A 110 -12.52 1.80 -9.74
N LEU A 111 -12.29 1.50 -8.47
CA LEU A 111 -11.50 2.34 -7.57
C LEU A 111 -10.10 2.58 -8.13
N VAL A 112 -9.36 1.51 -8.47
CA VAL A 112 -7.96 1.63 -8.92
C VAL A 112 -7.82 2.15 -10.35
N GLU A 113 -8.79 1.89 -11.23
CA GLU A 113 -8.85 2.52 -12.56
C GLU A 113 -9.07 4.04 -12.46
N GLY A 114 -9.82 4.46 -11.42
CA GLY A 114 -10.15 5.84 -11.13
C GLY A 114 -9.07 6.64 -10.42
N TRP A 115 -8.51 6.11 -9.34
CA TRP A 115 -7.47 6.75 -8.52
C TRP A 115 -6.26 5.82 -8.46
N ARG A 116 -5.26 6.14 -9.28
CA ARG A 116 -4.13 5.25 -9.56
C ARG A 116 -2.93 5.51 -8.67
N GLY A 117 -2.82 6.70 -8.07
CA GLY A 117 -1.84 6.94 -7.04
C GLY A 117 -2.17 6.11 -5.79
N MET A 118 -1.17 5.57 -5.11
CA MET A 118 -1.37 4.84 -3.86
C MET A 118 -0.26 5.15 -2.87
N LEU A 119 -0.61 5.32 -1.60
CA LEU A 119 0.36 5.53 -0.54
C LEU A 119 0.15 4.63 0.67
N HIS A 120 1.20 4.48 1.46
CA HIS A 120 1.21 3.94 2.80
C HIS A 120 2.03 4.87 3.71
N ILE A 121 1.48 5.20 4.89
CA ILE A 121 2.11 6.07 5.90
C ILE A 121 2.18 5.33 7.22
N ASP A 122 3.28 5.51 7.94
CA ASP A 122 3.34 5.23 9.36
C ASP A 122 4.32 6.17 10.07
N LEU A 123 4.03 6.48 11.33
CA LEU A 123 4.89 7.25 12.22
C LEU A 123 5.00 6.54 13.56
N LEU A 124 6.19 6.55 14.16
CA LEU A 124 6.37 6.09 15.53
C LEU A 124 5.53 6.94 16.50
N GLU A 125 5.04 6.34 17.58
CA GLU A 125 4.07 6.94 18.52
C GLU A 125 4.45 8.35 18.99
N GLY A 126 5.73 8.58 19.36
CA GLY A 126 6.23 9.88 19.81
C GLY A 126 6.28 10.98 18.74
N TRP A 127 6.05 10.63 17.47
CA TRP A 127 6.06 11.54 16.32
C TRP A 127 4.65 11.77 15.74
N GLN A 128 3.64 11.09 16.27
CA GLN A 128 2.25 11.27 15.87
C GLN A 128 1.64 12.55 16.49
N ARG A 129 0.55 13.04 15.89
CA ARG A 129 -0.22 14.22 16.37
C ARG A 129 0.58 15.53 16.49
N ARG A 130 1.71 15.63 15.80
CA ARG A 130 2.60 16.82 15.75
C ARG A 130 2.60 17.55 14.41
N GLY A 131 1.70 17.17 13.50
CA GLY A 131 1.60 17.75 12.14
C GLY A 131 2.45 17.04 11.08
N PHE A 132 3.41 16.20 11.45
CA PHE A 132 4.29 15.54 10.48
C PHE A 132 3.55 14.66 9.47
N GLY A 133 2.54 13.90 9.88
CA GLY A 133 1.75 13.08 8.94
C GLY A 133 1.09 13.91 7.83
N ARG A 134 0.62 15.12 8.15
CA ARG A 134 0.06 16.06 7.15
C ARG A 134 1.13 16.49 6.16
N GLU A 135 2.32 16.80 6.67
CA GLU A 135 3.42 17.29 5.85
C GLU A 135 4.02 16.21 4.94
N MET A 136 4.10 14.98 5.44
CA MET A 136 4.49 13.82 4.65
C MET A 136 3.49 13.58 3.51
N ILE A 137 2.18 13.60 3.79
CA ILE A 137 1.16 13.47 2.73
C ILE A 137 1.25 14.61 1.72
N ARG A 138 1.48 15.86 2.15
CA ARG A 138 1.70 17.00 1.25
C ARG A 138 2.88 16.71 0.30
N ARG A 139 4.03 16.28 0.84
CA ARG A 139 5.23 15.99 0.05
C ARG A 139 5.02 14.83 -0.95
N PHE A 140 4.27 13.81 -0.54
CA PHE A 140 3.91 12.70 -1.43
C PHE A 140 3.02 13.17 -2.58
N VAL A 141 1.97 13.95 -2.27
CA VAL A 141 1.05 14.52 -3.27
C VAL A 141 1.79 15.35 -4.30
N GLU A 142 2.68 16.24 -3.87
CA GLU A 142 3.52 17.05 -4.79
C GLU A 142 4.38 16.17 -5.71
N GLY A 143 4.88 15.05 -5.17
CA GLY A 143 5.60 14.06 -5.96
C GLY A 143 4.72 13.38 -7.00
N VAL A 144 3.48 13.03 -6.66
CA VAL A 144 2.52 12.42 -7.59
C VAL A 144 2.06 13.42 -8.66
N GLU A 145 1.72 14.66 -8.29
CA GLU A 145 1.32 15.69 -9.26
C GLU A 145 2.43 15.99 -10.27
N GLY A 146 3.69 15.95 -9.82
CA GLY A 146 4.87 16.21 -10.64
C GLY A 146 5.16 15.17 -11.72
N VAL A 147 4.51 13.99 -11.72
CA VAL A 147 4.73 12.97 -12.77
C VAL A 147 3.96 13.24 -14.05
N LYS A 148 2.92 14.09 -14.00
CA LYS A 148 2.03 14.35 -15.13
C LYS A 148 2.80 14.99 -16.28
N GLY A 149 2.82 14.32 -17.44
CA GLY A 149 3.60 14.76 -18.59
C GLY A 149 5.12 14.59 -18.42
N GLY A 150 5.56 13.86 -17.39
CA GLY A 150 6.95 13.47 -17.20
C GLY A 150 7.39 12.36 -18.15
N GLU A 151 8.70 12.17 -18.28
CA GLU A 151 9.31 11.22 -19.23
C GLU A 151 8.90 9.76 -18.99
N LYS A 152 8.59 9.40 -17.73
CA LYS A 152 8.16 8.06 -17.34
C LYS A 152 6.71 7.74 -17.70
N GLY A 153 5.91 8.73 -18.10
CA GLY A 153 4.54 8.54 -18.57
C GLY A 153 3.52 8.07 -17.50
N TYR A 154 3.84 8.18 -16.21
CA TYR A 154 2.92 7.77 -15.13
C TYR A 154 1.61 8.57 -15.14
N ASP A 155 0.51 7.89 -14.81
CA ASP A 155 -0.83 8.47 -14.76
C ASP A 155 -1.50 8.16 -13.43
N TYR A 156 -1.75 9.19 -12.62
CA TYR A 156 -2.46 9.05 -11.34
C TYR A 156 -3.99 8.97 -11.52
N GLY A 157 -4.51 9.04 -12.75
CA GLY A 157 -5.94 9.09 -13.03
C GLY A 157 -6.56 10.33 -12.42
N ARG A 158 -7.57 10.14 -11.54
CA ARG A 158 -8.21 11.22 -10.78
C ARG A 158 -7.46 11.59 -9.49
N GLY A 159 -6.47 10.79 -9.06
CA GLY A 159 -5.67 11.08 -7.87
C GLY A 159 -5.22 9.84 -7.09
N ILE A 160 -5.24 9.92 -5.76
CA ILE A 160 -4.65 8.91 -4.86
C ILE A 160 -5.74 8.11 -4.14
N GLN A 161 -5.54 6.80 -4.00
CA GLN A 161 -6.31 5.92 -3.12
C GLN A 161 -5.45 5.33 -1.98
N LEU A 162 -6.10 4.94 -0.89
CA LEU A 162 -5.52 4.13 0.18
C LEU A 162 -6.58 3.26 0.85
N GLY A 163 -6.12 2.21 1.54
CA GLY A 163 -6.95 1.36 2.40
C GLY A 163 -6.60 1.58 3.87
N VAL A 164 -7.62 1.72 4.71
CA VAL A 164 -7.51 1.73 6.17
C VAL A 164 -8.09 0.42 6.71
N ALA A 165 -7.38 -0.28 7.58
CA ALA A 165 -7.92 -1.45 8.27
C ALA A 165 -9.19 -1.07 9.05
N GLY A 166 -10.26 -1.89 8.96
CA GLY A 166 -11.56 -1.56 9.55
C GLY A 166 -11.56 -1.40 11.08
N GLU A 167 -10.51 -1.88 11.76
CA GLU A 167 -10.27 -1.70 13.20
C GLU A 167 -9.72 -0.30 13.51
N ASN A 168 -9.09 0.37 12.55
CA ASN A 168 -8.46 1.69 12.70
C ASN A 168 -9.36 2.83 12.21
N LYS A 169 -10.64 2.85 12.57
CA LYS A 169 -11.56 3.91 12.13
C LYS A 169 -11.16 5.30 12.64
N GLY A 170 -10.36 5.36 13.71
CA GLY A 170 -9.85 6.62 14.27
C GLY A 170 -9.00 7.43 13.29
N VAL A 171 -8.28 6.78 12.37
CA VAL A 171 -7.42 7.48 11.39
C VAL A 171 -8.20 8.06 10.20
N VAL A 172 -9.45 7.65 9.97
CA VAL A 172 -10.29 8.19 8.88
C VAL A 172 -10.40 9.71 8.98
N ARG A 173 -10.63 10.26 10.17
CA ARG A 173 -10.70 11.72 10.38
C ARG A 173 -9.38 12.44 10.08
N PHE A 174 -8.25 11.78 10.29
CA PHE A 174 -6.95 12.33 9.91
C PHE A 174 -6.86 12.47 8.38
N TYR A 175 -7.25 11.43 7.65
CA TYR A 175 -7.25 11.43 6.18
C TYR A 175 -8.24 12.45 5.59
N GLU A 176 -9.45 12.57 6.17
CA GLU A 176 -10.41 13.62 5.81
C GLU A 176 -9.81 15.02 5.98
N GLY A 177 -9.11 15.26 7.10
CA GLY A 177 -8.44 16.52 7.38
C GLY A 177 -7.29 16.87 6.42
N VAL A 178 -6.87 15.95 5.55
CA VAL A 178 -5.85 16.15 4.50
C VAL A 178 -6.41 15.89 3.09
N GLY A 179 -7.74 15.97 2.93
CA GLY A 179 -8.40 16.02 1.62
C GLY A 179 -8.82 14.67 1.05
N PHE A 180 -8.73 13.57 1.81
CA PHE A 180 -9.33 12.31 1.40
C PHE A 180 -10.82 12.27 1.74
N ARG A 181 -11.57 11.43 1.04
CA ARG A 181 -12.96 11.07 1.34
C ARG A 181 -13.13 9.56 1.27
N VAL A 182 -14.08 9.03 2.03
CA VAL A 182 -14.43 7.60 1.97
C VAL A 182 -14.94 7.26 0.57
N TYR A 183 -14.48 6.12 0.05
CA TYR A 183 -14.99 5.49 -1.16
C TYR A 183 -15.73 4.19 -0.76
N PRO A 184 -16.98 3.99 -1.21
CA PRO A 184 -17.79 2.84 -0.79
C PRO A 184 -17.24 1.51 -1.34
N GLY A 185 -17.49 0.41 -0.62
CA GLY A 185 -17.19 -0.95 -1.05
C GLY A 185 -16.09 -1.64 -0.24
N GLY A 186 -15.16 -0.88 0.36
CA GLY A 186 -14.06 -1.42 1.14
C GLY A 186 -14.51 -2.22 2.37
N GLU A 187 -15.70 -1.94 2.90
CA GLU A 187 -16.27 -2.65 4.04
C GLU A 187 -16.51 -4.14 3.75
N LYS A 188 -16.68 -4.52 2.47
CA LYS A 188 -16.81 -5.92 2.04
C LYS A 188 -15.50 -6.70 2.25
N GLU A 189 -14.35 -6.03 2.32
CA GLU A 189 -13.04 -6.61 2.67
C GLU A 189 -12.66 -6.38 4.14
N GLY A 190 -13.54 -5.77 4.94
CA GLY A 190 -13.22 -5.37 6.31
C GLY A 190 -12.36 -4.10 6.39
N ASN A 191 -12.31 -3.31 5.32
CA ASN A 191 -11.46 -2.13 5.18
C ASN A 191 -12.31 -0.86 5.02
N VAL A 192 -11.68 0.31 5.04
CA VAL A 192 -12.24 1.57 4.57
C VAL A 192 -11.36 2.04 3.42
N TRP A 193 -11.90 2.10 2.21
CA TRP A 193 -11.19 2.71 1.09
C TRP A 193 -11.37 4.23 1.15
N MET A 194 -10.30 4.96 0.87
CA MET A 194 -10.33 6.42 0.82
C MET A 194 -9.66 6.90 -0.46
N VAL A 195 -10.18 7.98 -1.03
CA VAL A 195 -9.66 8.61 -2.24
C VAL A 195 -9.43 10.09 -2.03
N ARG A 196 -8.45 10.66 -2.73
CA ARG A 196 -8.18 12.09 -2.81
C ARG A 196 -8.00 12.47 -4.27
N ASP A 197 -8.77 13.46 -4.71
CA ASP A 197 -8.67 14.01 -6.05
C ASP A 197 -7.43 14.93 -6.17
N LEU A 198 -6.74 14.89 -7.32
CA LEU A 198 -5.55 15.69 -7.66
C LEU A 198 -5.75 16.45 -8.98
#